data_AF-A0A429X7F5-F1
#
_entry.id   AF-A0A429X7F5-F1
#
_cell.length_a   1.000
_cell.length_b   1.000
_cell.length_c   1.000
_cell.angle_alpha   90.00
_cell.angle_beta   90.00
_cell.angle_gamma   90.00
#
_symmetry.space_group_name_H-M   'P 1'
#
loop_
_entity.id
_entity.type
_entity.pdbx_description
1 polymer ?
#
loop_
_entity_poly.entity_id
_entity_poly.type
_entity_poly.pdbx_seq_one_letter_code
_entity_poly.pdbx_strand_id
1 'polypeptide(L)'
;MFDTEIDPELLLQIKYVYDYVKLETTFPSYATKEEMENYKAPTLLFAAENDVFFPAKKVVPRARNIFLSLSKTVTLNNASHFQNDKNLKIIIEEIEKFF
;
A
#
# COMPACT_ATOMS: atom_id res chain seq x y z
N MET A 1 -2.28 -13.90 22.35
CA MET A 1 -2.83 -15.14 21.77
C MET A 1 -2.69 -14.96 20.27
N PHE A 2 -1.98 -15.86 19.59
CA PHE A 2 -1.89 -15.82 18.14
C PHE A 2 -3.09 -16.59 17.58
N ASP A 3 -3.64 -16.10 16.48
CA ASP A 3 -4.70 -16.80 15.77
C ASP A 3 -4.17 -18.14 15.24
N THR A 4 -5.01 -19.17 15.27
CA THR A 4 -4.65 -20.51 14.78
C THR A 4 -4.88 -20.67 13.29
N GLU A 5 -5.63 -19.75 12.69
CA GLU A 5 -5.96 -19.70 11.27
C GLU A 5 -5.55 -18.33 10.71
N ILE A 6 -5.13 -18.30 9.45
CA ILE A 6 -4.81 -17.06 8.76
C ILE A 6 -6.12 -16.45 8.25
N ASP A 7 -6.34 -15.18 8.54
CA ASP A 7 -7.45 -14.40 7.98
C ASP A 7 -7.50 -14.54 6.43
N PRO A 8 -8.63 -14.96 5.83
CA PRO A 8 -8.71 -15.22 4.40
C PRO A 8 -8.39 -14.00 3.53
N GLU A 9 -8.83 -12.81 3.95
CA GLU A 9 -8.57 -11.56 3.28
C GLU A 9 -7.09 -11.18 3.35
N LEU A 10 -6.44 -11.35 4.51
CA LEU A 10 -5.00 -11.18 4.63
C LEU A 10 -4.24 -12.16 3.72
N LEU A 11 -4.64 -13.43 3.69
CA LEU A 11 -4.03 -14.43 2.81
C LEU A 11 -4.17 -14.04 1.33
N LEU A 12 -5.33 -13.52 0.93
CA LEU A 12 -5.57 -13.05 -0.43
C LEU A 12 -4.73 -11.80 -0.77
N GLN A 13 -4.63 -10.84 0.16
CA GLN A 13 -3.75 -9.68 -0.01
C GLN A 13 -2.29 -10.11 -0.24
N ILE A 14 -1.80 -11.05 0.57
CA ILE A 14 -0.45 -11.60 0.43
C ILE A 14 -0.30 -12.28 -0.93
N LYS A 15 -1.29 -13.08 -1.35
CA LYS A 15 -1.29 -13.72 -2.68
C LYS A 15 -1.15 -12.70 -3.81
N TYR A 16 -1.89 -11.58 -3.76
CA TYR A 16 -1.80 -10.53 -4.78
C TYR A 16 -0.43 -9.87 -4.85
N VAL A 17 0.27 -9.73 -3.72
CA VAL A 17 1.67 -9.26 -3.73
C VAL A 17 2.54 -10.21 -4.55
N TYR A 18 2.42 -11.53 -4.35
CA TYR A 18 3.23 -12.50 -5.09
C TYR A 18 2.82 -12.69 -6.55
N ASP A 19 1.53 -12.57 -6.86
CA ASP A 19 1.03 -12.74 -8.24
C ASP A 19 1.35 -11.53 -9.13
N TYR A 20 1.28 -10.31 -8.57
CA TYR A 20 1.31 -9.08 -9.36
C TYR A 20 2.53 -8.18 -9.14
N VAL A 21 3.30 -8.38 -8.07
CA VAL A 21 4.45 -7.52 -7.74
C VAL A 21 5.76 -8.28 -7.92
N LYS A 22 6.69 -7.68 -8.68
CA LYS A 22 8.08 -8.15 -8.72
C LYS A 22 8.78 -7.71 -7.44
N LEU A 23 9.04 -8.67 -6.56
CA LEU A 23 9.68 -8.40 -5.26
C LEU A 23 11.20 -8.26 -5.42
N GLU A 24 11.76 -7.25 -4.75
CA GLU A 24 13.20 -7.13 -4.57
C GLU A 24 13.65 -8.06 -3.43
N THR A 25 14.66 -8.89 -3.71
CA THR A 25 15.18 -9.89 -2.75
C THR A 25 16.42 -9.42 -2.00
N THR A 26 16.87 -8.19 -2.28
CA THR A 26 18.00 -7.53 -1.62
C THR A 26 17.51 -6.50 -0.61
N PHE A 27 18.41 -5.98 0.21
CA PHE A 27 18.05 -4.90 1.14
C PHE A 27 17.49 -3.72 0.34
N PRO A 28 16.32 -3.17 0.74
CA PRO A 28 15.72 -2.07 0.02
C PRO A 28 16.66 -0.87 0.02
N SER A 29 16.94 -0.33 -1.16
CA SER A 29 17.66 0.93 -1.31
C SER A 29 16.68 2.10 -1.17
N TYR A 30 17.21 3.27 -0.85
CA TYR A 30 16.41 4.49 -0.93
C TYR A 30 16.29 4.92 -2.39
N ALA A 31 15.05 5.14 -2.85
CA ALA A 31 14.82 5.74 -4.15
C ALA A 31 15.34 7.18 -4.19
N THR A 32 16.14 7.48 -5.20
CA THR A 32 16.66 8.82 -5.49
C THR A 32 15.63 9.67 -6.21
N LYS A 33 15.82 11.00 -6.20
CA LYS A 33 14.94 11.93 -6.91
C LYS A 33 14.90 11.64 -8.42
N GLU A 34 16.05 11.33 -9.02
CA GLU A 34 16.18 11.02 -10.44
C GLU A 34 15.42 9.74 -10.82
N GLU A 35 15.50 8.69 -10.00
CA GLU A 35 14.72 7.46 -10.21
C GLU A 35 13.22 7.74 -10.13
N MET A 36 12.78 8.55 -9.16
CA MET A 36 11.37 8.93 -9.02
C MET A 36 10.87 9.83 -10.16
N GLU A 37 11.71 10.70 -10.71
CA GLU A 37 11.36 11.50 -11.90
C GLU A 37 11.15 10.63 -13.14
N ASN A 38 11.90 9.53 -13.25
CA ASN A 38 11.80 8.57 -14.34
C ASN A 38 10.74 7.48 -14.10
N TYR A 39 10.23 7.32 -12.87
CA TYR A 39 9.15 6.41 -12.55
C TYR A 39 7.83 6.88 -13.18
N LYS A 40 7.32 6.12 -14.18
CA LYS A 40 6.09 6.46 -14.91
C LYS A 40 4.94 5.48 -14.71
N ALA A 41 5.17 4.36 -14.02
CA ALA A 41 4.13 3.34 -13.85
C ALA A 41 2.95 3.90 -13.02
N PRO A 42 1.71 3.46 -13.32
CA PRO A 42 0.56 3.76 -12.46
C PRO A 42 0.86 3.38 -11.00
N THR A 43 0.48 4.25 -10.06
CA THR A 43 0.65 3.98 -8.62
C THR A 43 -0.70 4.06 -7.89
N LEU A 44 -1.00 2.99 -7.16
CA LEU A 44 -2.05 2.94 -6.16
C LEU A 44 -1.43 3.07 -4.77
N LEU A 45 -1.84 4.08 -4.00
CA LEU A 45 -1.38 4.31 -2.64
C LEU A 45 -2.48 4.04 -1.62
N PHE A 46 -2.22 3.19 -0.65
CA PHE A 46 -3.01 3.05 0.56
C PHE A 46 -2.30 3.74 1.72
N ALA A 47 -3.02 4.52 2.52
CA ALA A 47 -2.46 5.13 3.72
C ALA A 47 -3.48 5.11 4.87
N ALA A 48 -3.07 4.61 6.03
CA ALA A 48 -3.93 4.54 7.20
C ALA A 48 -3.98 5.88 7.95
N GLU A 49 -5.19 6.29 8.34
CA GLU A 49 -5.45 7.57 8.99
C GLU A 49 -4.65 7.75 10.28
N ASN A 50 -4.64 6.72 11.13
CA ASN A 50 -4.06 6.72 12.47
C ASN A 50 -2.79 5.85 12.57
N ASP A 51 -2.08 5.63 11.46
CA ASP A 51 -0.79 4.94 11.48
C ASP A 51 0.23 5.74 12.31
N VAL A 52 0.88 5.08 13.27
CA VAL A 52 1.84 5.69 14.20
C VAL A 52 3.17 6.00 13.51
N PHE A 53 3.55 5.21 12.50
CA PHE A 53 4.78 5.39 11.73
C PHE A 53 4.56 6.32 10.54
N PHE A 54 3.47 6.10 9.79
CA PHE A 54 3.22 6.71 8.49
C PHE A 54 1.79 7.24 8.34
N PRO A 55 1.35 8.22 9.15
CA PRO A 55 -0.03 8.69 9.16
C PRO A 55 -0.42 9.30 7.81
N ALA A 56 -1.61 8.98 7.29
CA ALA A 56 -2.08 9.39 5.97
C ALA A 56 -1.98 10.90 5.73
N LYS A 57 -2.28 11.72 6.76
CA LYS A 57 -2.16 13.20 6.68
C LYS A 57 -0.76 13.70 6.30
N LYS A 58 0.29 12.91 6.55
CA LYS A 58 1.68 13.22 6.17
C LYS A 58 2.08 12.51 4.87
N VAL A 59 1.69 11.25 4.71
CA VAL A 59 2.07 10.42 3.56
C VAL A 59 1.43 10.92 2.27
N VAL A 60 0.13 11.18 2.27
CA VAL A 60 -0.62 11.51 1.05
C VAL A 60 -0.11 12.79 0.36
N PRO A 61 0.10 13.93 1.06
CA PRO A 61 0.67 15.11 0.43
C PRO A 61 2.08 14.87 -0.10
N ARG A 62 2.90 14.12 0.63
CA ARG A 62 4.28 13.80 0.21
C ARG A 62 4.29 12.92 -1.04
N ALA A 63 3.41 11.91 -1.11
CA ALA A 63 3.31 11.02 -2.26
C ALA A 63 2.94 11.78 -3.53
N ARG A 64 2.02 12.74 -3.46
CA ARG A 64 1.65 13.61 -4.61
C ARG A 64 2.82 14.43 -5.16
N ASN A 65 3.81 14.74 -4.32
CA ASN A 65 5.01 15.47 -4.74
C ASN A 65 6.09 14.56 -5.31
N ILE A 66 6.09 13.27 -4.94
CA ILE A 66 7.12 12.29 -5.34
C ILE A 66 6.70 11.54 -6.60
N PHE A 67 5.46 11.06 -6.64
CA PHE A 67 4.96 10.22 -7.72
C PHE A 67 4.23 11.07 -8.75
N LEU A 68 4.84 11.21 -9.94
CA LEU A 68 4.21 11.90 -11.08
C LEU A 68 3.02 11.11 -11.65
N SER A 69 2.98 9.79 -11.44
CA SER A 69 1.95 8.87 -11.93
C SER A 69 1.07 8.30 -10.79
N LEU A 70 0.75 9.11 -9.78
CA LEU A 70 -0.12 8.69 -8.68
C LEU A 70 -1.58 8.57 -9.13
N SER A 71 -1.96 7.39 -9.62
CA SER A 71 -3.26 7.09 -10.21
C SER A 71 -4.40 7.16 -9.19
N LYS A 72 -4.19 6.61 -7.99
CA LYS A 72 -5.21 6.63 -6.94
C LYS A 72 -4.58 6.65 -5.56
N THR A 73 -5.26 7.31 -4.63
CA THR A 73 -4.93 7.29 -3.20
C THR A 73 -6.16 6.92 -2.41
N VAL A 74 -6.01 5.96 -1.51
CA VAL A 74 -7.06 5.47 -0.61
C VAL A 74 -6.61 5.71 0.82
N THR A 75 -7.30 6.62 1.50
CA THR A 75 -7.13 6.80 2.95
C THR A 75 -8.01 5.79 3.67
N LEU A 76 -7.40 4.93 4.47
CA LEU A 76 -8.10 3.93 5.28
C LEU A 76 -8.51 4.59 6.60
N ASN A 77 -9.81 4.83 6.75
CA ASN A 77 -10.36 5.54 7.91
C ASN A 77 -10.38 4.64 9.15
N ASN A 78 -10.19 5.25 10.32
CA ASN A 78 -10.14 4.56 11.61
C ASN A 78 -9.18 3.35 11.58
N ALA A 79 -8.06 3.49 10.87
CA ALA A 79 -7.09 2.43 10.61
C ALA A 79 -5.75 2.75 11.26
N SER A 80 -5.08 1.73 11.80
CA SER A 80 -3.69 1.80 12.28
C SER A 80 -2.74 1.25 11.21
N HIS A 81 -1.49 0.95 11.59
CA HIS A 81 -0.55 0.24 10.73
C HIS A 81 -1.09 -1.15 10.31
N PHE A 82 -1.62 -1.89 11.29
CA PHE A 82 -2.34 -3.13 11.05
C PHE A 82 -3.80 -2.83 10.73
N GLN A 83 -4.28 -3.42 9.63
CA GLN A 83 -5.61 -3.16 9.10
C GLN A 83 -6.66 -4.03 9.79
N ASN A 84 -7.87 -3.51 9.89
CA ASN A 84 -9.05 -4.28 10.27
C ASN A 84 -9.71 -4.90 9.03
N ASP A 85 -10.60 -5.87 9.25
CA ASP A 85 -11.25 -6.66 8.19
C ASP A 85 -11.97 -5.78 7.16
N LYS A 86 -12.61 -4.71 7.61
CA LYS A 86 -13.30 -3.76 6.72
C LYS A 86 -12.31 -3.11 5.75
N ASN A 87 -11.15 -2.69 6.24
CA ASN A 87 -10.13 -2.05 5.42
C ASN A 87 -9.38 -3.07 4.55
N LEU A 88 -9.20 -4.31 4.99
CA LEU A 88 -8.67 -5.39 4.14
C LEU A 88 -9.54 -5.62 2.92
N LYS A 89 -10.87 -5.67 3.07
CA LYS A 89 -11.81 -5.78 1.95
C LYS A 89 -11.68 -4.62 0.97
N ILE A 90 -11.58 -3.39 1.48
CA ILE A 90 -11.35 -2.21 0.64
C ILE A 90 -10.04 -2.33 -0.12
N ILE A 91 -8.95 -2.77 0.52
CA ILE A 91 -7.65 -2.94 -0.12
C ILE A 91 -7.74 -3.94 -1.29
N ILE A 92 -8.33 -5.12 -1.04
CA ILE A 92 -8.48 -6.18 -2.04
C ILE A 92 -9.29 -5.66 -3.24
N GLU A 93 -10.46 -5.07 -2.98
CA GLU A 93 -11.31 -4.52 -4.05
C GLU A 93 -10.60 -3.45 -4.87
N GLU A 94 -9.76 -2.63 -4.24
CA GLU A 94 -9.03 -1.57 -4.91
C GLU A 94 -7.81 -2.09 -5.69
N ILE A 95 -7.16 -3.15 -5.22
CA ILE A 95 -6.13 -3.87 -5.98
C ILE A 95 -6.73 -4.50 -7.23
N GLU A 96 -7.86 -5.19 -7.10
CA GLU A 96 -8.55 -5.86 -8.22
C GLU A 96 -9.07 -4.88 -9.28
N LYS A 97 -9.46 -3.67 -8.89
CA LYS A 97 -9.86 -2.61 -9.83
C LYS A 97 -8.66 -1.95 -10.53
N PHE A 98 -7.47 -2.11 -9.97
CA PHE A 98 -6.26 -1.43 -10.44
C PHE A 98 -5.48 -2.26 -11.46
N PHE A 99 -5.49 -3.58 -11.32
CA PHE A 99 -4.96 -4.53 -12.31
C PHE A 99 -6.01 -4.88 -13.37
#